data_AF-A0A8D4VSD7-F1
#
_entry.id   AF-A0A8D4VSD7-F1
#
_cell.length_a   1.000
_cell.length_b   1.000
_cell.length_c   1.000
_cell.angle_alpha   90.00
_cell.angle_beta   90.00
_cell.angle_gamma   90.00
#
_symmetry.space_group_name_H-M   'P 1'
#
loop_
_entity.id
_entity.type
_entity.pdbx_description
1 polymer ?
#
loop_
_entity_poly.entity_id
_entity_poly.type
_entity_poly.pdbx_seq_one_letter_code
_entity_poly.pdbx_strand_id
1 'polypeptide(L)'
;MRPRAITYLCVLLLSGGAMKLLQGLSLFVFHSDKAALFALVISLAAMVSYAALWFMQRWGVYLFLLVWFVSLFPEFSPVDLPLDAAHNHFHSTFNWVLLAVYLVVVLPYWRRLNGEHAEEADDD
;
A
#
# COMPACT_ATOMS: atom_id res chain seq x y z
N MET A 1 -15.99 16.94 6.61
CA MET A 1 -14.63 17.13 7.16
C MET A 1 -13.85 15.84 6.93
N ARG A 2 -12.65 15.88 6.31
CA ARG A 2 -11.83 14.67 6.12
C ARG A 2 -11.40 14.15 7.51
N PRO A 3 -11.51 12.85 7.80
CA PRO A 3 -11.13 12.34 9.11
C PRO A 3 -9.61 12.50 9.30
N ARG A 4 -9.20 13.24 10.34
CA ARG A 4 -7.78 13.54 10.63
C ARG A 4 -6.90 12.28 10.70
N ALA A 5 -7.47 11.16 11.15
CA ALA A 5 -6.80 9.87 11.21
C ALA A 5 -6.31 9.36 9.84
N ILE A 6 -7.08 9.59 8.77
CA ILE A 6 -6.71 9.20 7.40
C ILE A 6 -5.52 10.01 6.94
N THR A 7 -5.53 11.30 7.26
CA THR A 7 -4.45 12.22 6.93
C THR A 7 -3.13 11.77 7.57
N TYR A 8 -3.14 11.44 8.87
CA TYR A 8 -1.94 10.94 9.55
C TYR A 8 -1.45 9.60 9.00
N LEU A 9 -2.35 8.65 8.74
CA LEU A 9 -2.00 7.34 8.18
C LEU A 9 -1.38 7.46 6.78
N CYS A 10 -1.96 8.28 5.90
CA CYS A 10 -1.42 8.50 4.56
C CYS A 10 -0.06 9.21 4.60
N VAL A 11 0.16 10.17 5.49
CA VAL A 11 1.47 10.83 5.66
C VAL A 11 2.52 9.82 6.14
N LEU A 12 2.16 8.95 7.08
CA LEU A 12 3.04 7.89 7.58
C LEU A 12 3.39 6.90 6.46
N LEU A 13 2.40 6.47 5.68
CA LEU A 13 2.60 5.60 4.51
C LEU A 13 3.43 6.27 3.40
N LEU A 14 3.21 7.56 3.12
CA LEU A 14 4.02 8.34 2.18
C LEU A 14 5.48 8.43 2.62
N SER A 15 5.71 8.67 3.91
CA SER A 15 7.07 8.73 4.47
C SER A 15 7.77 7.36 4.39
N GLY A 16 7.07 6.27 4.71
CA GLY A 16 7.60 4.91 4.58
C GLY A 16 7.86 4.51 3.12
N GLY A 17 6.94 4.86 2.22
CA GLY A 17 7.08 4.64 0.78
C GLY A 17 8.25 5.42 0.18
N ALA A 18 8.46 6.67 0.60
CA ALA A 18 9.60 7.48 0.17
C ALA A 18 10.95 6.89 0.63
N MET A 19 11.03 6.37 1.86
CA MET A 19 12.23 5.65 2.32
C MET A 19 12.51 4.40 1.49
N LYS A 20 11.49 3.58 1.22
CA LYS A 20 11.62 2.39 0.36
C LYS A 20 12.02 2.75 -1.07
N LEU A 21 11.51 3.87 -1.59
CA LEU A 21 11.88 4.38 -2.90
C LEU A 21 13.34 4.85 -2.95
N LEU A 22 13.81 5.59 -1.94
CA LEU A 22 15.21 5.98 -1.82
C LEU A 22 16.13 4.76 -1.70
N GLN A 23 15.73 3.75 -0.94
CA GLN A 23 16.46 2.49 -0.82
C GLN A 23 16.52 1.75 -2.16
N GLY A 24 15.40 1.61 -2.87
CA GLY A 24 15.33 1.00 -4.20
C GLY A 24 16.14 1.78 -5.24
N LEU A 25 16.12 3.11 -5.18
CA LEU A 25 16.91 3.99 -6.04
C LEU A 25 18.41 3.79 -5.77
N SER A 26 18.83 3.69 -4.51
CA SER A 26 20.22 3.41 -4.16
C SER A 26 20.66 2.05 -4.72
N LEU A 27 19.84 1.00 -4.56
CA LEU A 27 20.14 -0.33 -5.07
C LEU A 27 20.23 -0.34 -6.60
N PHE A 28 19.37 0.41 -7.28
CA PHE A 28 19.39 0.55 -8.73
C PHE A 28 20.65 1.26 -9.24
N VAL A 29 21.09 2.32 -8.56
CA VAL A 29 22.29 3.08 -8.93
C VAL A 29 23.56 2.25 -8.74
N PHE A 30 23.65 1.44 -7.68
CA PHE A 30 24.87 0.70 -7.36
C PHE A 30 24.97 -0.69 -8.00
N HIS A 31 23.86 -1.41 -8.22
CA HIS A 31 23.89 -2.80 -8.68
C HIS A 31 23.00 -3.08 -9.90
N SER A 32 22.25 -2.09 -10.40
CA SER A 32 21.40 -2.15 -11.62
C SER A 32 20.85 -3.53 -11.99
N ASP A 33 20.15 -4.15 -11.04
CA ASP A 33 19.55 -5.47 -11.22
C ASP A 33 18.05 -5.39 -11.51
N LYS A 34 17.53 -6.42 -12.19
CA LYS A 34 16.08 -6.56 -12.46
C LYS A 34 15.24 -6.51 -11.18
N ALA A 35 15.79 -7.01 -10.07
CA ALA A 35 15.15 -6.93 -8.75
C ALA A 35 15.05 -5.49 -8.21
N ALA A 36 16.05 -4.65 -8.47
CA ALA A 36 16.04 -3.23 -8.08
C ALA A 36 15.00 -2.43 -8.87
N LEU A 37 14.86 -2.70 -10.18
CA LEU A 37 13.80 -2.14 -11.02
C LEU A 37 12.41 -2.53 -10.51
N PHE A 38 12.20 -3.81 -10.19
CA PHE A 38 10.93 -4.29 -9.64
C PHE A 38 10.59 -3.60 -8.31
N ALA A 39 11.56 -3.48 -7.40
CA ALA A 39 11.40 -2.78 -6.13
C ALA A 39 11.06 -1.29 -6.31
N LEU A 40 11.69 -0.61 -7.29
CA LEU A 40 11.38 0.78 -7.65
C LEU A 40 9.95 0.93 -8.17
N VAL A 41 9.53 0.09 -9.10
CA VAL A 41 8.19 0.13 -9.69
C VAL A 41 7.13 -0.11 -8.64
N ILE A 42 7.31 -1.09 -7.76
CA ILE A 42 6.37 -1.36 -6.66
C ILE A 42 6.30 -0.19 -5.68
N SER A 43 7.45 0.38 -5.31
CA SER A 43 7.49 1.53 -4.39
C SER A 43 6.76 2.74 -4.97
N LEU A 44 6.92 2.97 -6.28
CA LEU A 44 6.23 4.05 -6.99
C LEU A 44 4.72 3.78 -7.10
N ALA A 45 4.32 2.55 -7.42
CA ALA A 45 2.92 2.12 -7.43
C ALA A 45 2.26 2.27 -6.04
N ALA A 46 2.98 1.97 -4.97
CA ALA A 46 2.53 2.18 -3.59
C ALA A 46 2.31 3.67 -3.28
N MET A 47 3.25 4.56 -3.65
CA MET A 47 3.06 5.99 -3.47
C MET A 47 1.85 6.53 -4.24
N VAL A 48 1.66 6.06 -5.48
CA VAL A 48 0.49 6.43 -6.31
C VAL A 48 -0.80 5.93 -5.67
N SER A 49 -0.83 4.70 -5.13
CA SER A 49 -2.03 4.17 -4.45
C SER A 49 -2.36 4.96 -3.19
N TYR A 50 -1.37 5.37 -2.39
CA TYR A 50 -1.58 6.21 -1.21
C TYR A 50 -2.10 7.61 -1.55
N ALA A 51 -1.59 8.21 -2.64
CA ALA A 51 -2.12 9.46 -3.15
C ALA A 51 -3.57 9.30 -3.67
N ALA A 52 -3.86 8.24 -4.41
CA ALA A 52 -5.21 7.97 -4.91
C ALA A 52 -6.21 7.68 -3.76
N LEU A 53 -5.78 6.97 -2.72
CA LEU A 53 -6.53 6.77 -1.47
C LEU A 53 -6.80 8.09 -0.74
N TRP A 54 -5.83 9.00 -0.72
CA TRP A 54 -6.01 10.35 -0.16
C TRP A 54 -7.10 11.15 -0.88
N PHE A 55 -7.21 10.96 -2.19
CA PHE A 55 -8.27 11.57 -2.99
C PHE A 55 -9.56 10.76 -3.01
N MET A 56 -9.63 9.64 -2.27
CA MET A 56 -10.80 8.75 -2.22
C MET A 56 -11.25 8.37 -3.64
N GLN A 57 -10.30 7.96 -4.49
CA GLN A 57 -10.61 7.50 -5.84
C GLN A 57 -10.82 5.98 -5.85
N ARG A 58 -11.88 5.50 -6.51
CA ARG A 58 -12.23 4.07 -6.62
C ARG A 58 -11.02 3.23 -7.07
N TRP A 59 -10.30 3.66 -8.10
CA TRP A 59 -9.13 2.94 -8.63
C TRP A 59 -7.96 2.86 -7.66
N GLY A 60 -7.80 3.84 -6.75
CA GLY A 60 -6.77 3.84 -5.72
C GLY A 60 -6.91 2.68 -4.73
N VAL A 61 -8.15 2.24 -4.48
CA VAL A 61 -8.42 1.13 -3.57
C VAL A 61 -7.98 -0.21 -4.17
N TYR A 62 -8.28 -0.46 -5.44
CA TYR A 62 -7.84 -1.67 -6.14
C TYR A 62 -6.31 -1.72 -6.24
N LEU A 63 -5.69 -0.58 -6.52
CA LEU A 63 -4.22 -0.46 -6.60
C LEU A 63 -3.58 -0.69 -5.23
N PHE A 64 -4.18 -0.21 -4.14
CA PHE A 64 -3.76 -0.49 -2.78
C PHE A 64 -3.83 -1.98 -2.43
N LEU A 65 -4.95 -2.64 -2.74
CA LEU A 65 -5.12 -4.08 -2.49
C LEU A 65 -4.10 -4.91 -3.28
N LEU A 66 -3.83 -4.53 -4.53
CA LEU A 66 -2.82 -5.18 -5.36
C LEU A 66 -1.43 -5.02 -4.76
N VAL A 67 -1.04 -3.80 -4.36
CA VAL A 67 0.24 -3.53 -3.72
C VAL A 67 0.38 -4.30 -2.41
N TRP A 68 -0.69 -4.37 -1.60
CA TRP A 68 -0.68 -5.11 -0.34
C TRP A 68 -0.56 -6.62 -0.58
N PHE A 69 -1.24 -7.17 -1.59
CA PHE A 69 -1.09 -8.57 -1.95
C PHE A 69 0.33 -8.91 -2.41
N VAL A 70 0.94 -8.04 -3.22
CA VAL A 70 2.34 -8.19 -3.66
C VAL A 70 3.30 -8.05 -2.48
N SER A 71 3.02 -7.19 -1.50
CA SER A 71 3.86 -7.09 -0.31
C SER A 71 3.78 -8.32 0.58
N LEU A 72 2.71 -9.13 0.54
CA LEU A 72 2.63 -10.38 1.30
C LEU A 72 3.47 -11.51 0.67
N PHE A 73 3.78 -11.44 -0.62
CA PHE A 73 4.50 -12.49 -1.36
C PHE A 73 5.88 -12.88 -0.78
N PRO A 74 6.73 -11.94 -0.34
CA PRO A 74 7.98 -12.25 0.36
C PRO A 74 7.81 -13.11 1.62
N GLU A 75 6.67 -13.05 2.31
CA GLU A 75 6.42 -13.82 3.54
C GLU A 75 6.05 -15.28 3.25
N PHE A 76 5.56 -15.58 2.04
CA PHE A 76 5.12 -16.92 1.63
C PHE A 76 6.06 -17.60 0.63
N SER A 77 7.09 -16.90 0.17
CA SER A 77 8.10 -17.46 -0.74
C SER A 77 9.16 -18.19 0.07
N PRO A 78 9.36 -19.53 -0.10
CA PRO A 78 10.45 -20.28 0.52
C PRO A 78 11.80 -19.98 -0.16
N VAL A 79 11.97 -18.78 -0.71
CA VAL A 79 13.23 -18.34 -1.29
C VAL A 79 14.08 -17.90 -0.11
N ASP A 80 15.11 -18.69 0.19
CA ASP A 80 16.16 -18.49 1.20
C ASP A 80 16.95 -17.18 1.01
N LEU A 81 16.25 -16.05 1.01
CA LEU A 81 16.87 -14.74 1.20
C LEU A 81 17.12 -14.62 2.71
N PRO A 82 18.36 -14.36 3.15
CA PRO A 82 18.65 -14.06 4.55
C PRO A 82 18.01 -12.71 4.90
N LEU A 83 16.70 -12.71 5.14
CA LEU A 83 15.99 -11.60 5.73
C LEU A 83 16.37 -11.59 7.21
N ASP A 84 17.32 -10.73 7.56
CA ASP A 84 17.66 -10.42 8.95
C ASP A 84 16.39 -10.21 9.78
N ALA A 85 16.41 -10.61 11.06
CA ALA A 85 15.27 -10.50 11.97
C ALA A 85 14.69 -9.07 12.06
N ALA A 86 15.54 -8.05 11.86
CA ALA A 86 15.14 -6.65 11.77
C ALA A 86 14.26 -6.34 10.54
N HIS A 87 14.52 -7.01 9.41
CA HIS A 87 13.72 -6.86 8.19
C HIS A 87 12.33 -7.49 8.36
N ASN A 88 12.24 -8.66 9.00
CA ASN A 88 10.96 -9.29 9.33
C ASN A 88 10.11 -8.44 10.27
N HIS A 89 10.73 -7.81 11.27
CA HIS A 89 10.01 -6.91 12.19
C HIS A 89 9.47 -5.67 11.48
N PHE A 90 10.27 -5.07 10.60
CA PHE A 90 9.84 -3.91 9.83
C PHE A 90 8.72 -4.27 8.85
N HIS A 91 8.83 -5.41 8.18
CA HIS A 91 7.84 -5.92 7.23
C HIS A 91 6.51 -6.25 7.91
N SER A 92 6.55 -6.93 9.06
CA SER A 92 5.37 -7.22 9.88
C SER A 92 4.69 -5.94 10.36
N THR A 93 5.46 -4.97 10.87
CA THR A 93 4.92 -3.68 11.32
C THR A 93 4.26 -2.93 10.17
N PHE A 94 4.87 -2.96 8.97
CA PHE A 94 4.30 -2.35 7.77
C PHE A 94 2.98 -3.01 7.36
N ASN A 95 2.88 -4.34 7.42
CA ASN A 95 1.64 -5.07 7.17
C ASN A 95 0.53 -4.72 8.17
N TRP A 96 0.86 -4.53 9.45
CA TRP A 96 -0.11 -4.05 10.45
C TRP A 96 -0.63 -2.64 10.16
N VAL A 97 0.24 -1.75 9.67
CA VAL A 97 -0.17 -0.39 9.25
C VAL A 97 -1.09 -0.46 8.02
N LEU A 98 -0.78 -1.30 7.04
CA LEU A 98 -1.65 -1.52 5.88
C LEU A 98 -3.02 -2.08 6.28
N LEU A 99 -3.06 -3.04 7.22
CA LEU A 99 -4.30 -3.57 7.76
C LEU A 99 -5.13 -2.48 8.46
N ALA A 100 -4.50 -1.61 9.26
CA ALA A 100 -5.18 -0.50 9.89
C ALA A 100 -5.79 0.46 8.86
N VAL A 101 -5.06 0.75 7.77
CA VAL A 101 -5.55 1.58 6.66
C VAL A 101 -6.72 0.91 5.95
N TYR A 102 -6.66 -0.40 5.73
CA TYR A 102 -7.76 -1.14 5.16
C TYR A 102 -9.03 -1.03 6.02
N LEU A 103 -8.93 -1.25 7.33
CA LEU A 103 -10.07 -1.22 8.25
C LEU A 103 -10.68 0.18 8.43
N VAL A 104 -9.83 1.21 8.51
CA VAL A 104 -10.27 2.59 8.83
C VAL A 104 -10.65 3.38 7.58
N VAL A 105 -10.05 3.09 6.42
CA VAL A 105 -10.22 3.88 5.20
C VAL A 105 -10.96 3.09 4.13
N VAL A 106 -10.41 1.93 3.75
CA VAL A 106 -10.91 1.17 2.60
C VAL A 106 -12.27 0.56 2.89
N LEU A 107 -12.44 -0.11 4.02
CA LEU A 107 -13.68 -0.78 4.39
C LEU A 107 -14.90 0.16 4.46
N PRO A 108 -14.87 1.31 5.18
CA PRO A 108 -15.99 2.23 5.20
C PRO A 108 -16.23 2.91 3.85
N TYR A 109 -15.17 3.21 3.10
CA TYR A 109 -15.30 3.79 1.76
C TYR A 109 -15.93 2.80 0.77
N TRP A 110 -15.55 1.53 0.81
CA TRP A 110 -16.14 0.46 0.00
C TRP A 110 -17.60 0.21 0.35
N ARG A 111 -17.96 0.22 1.63
CA ARG A 111 -19.38 0.13 2.06
C ARG A 111 -20.21 1.27 1.52
N ARG A 112 -19.67 2.49 1.52
CA ARG A 112 -20.35 3.67 0.95
C ARG A 112 -20.55 3.52 -0.56
N LEU A 113 -19.51 3.09 -1.27
CA LEU A 113 -19.55 2.84 -2.72
C LEU A 113 -20.58 1.79 -3.14
N ASN A 114 -20.72 0.72 -2.34
CA ASN A 114 -21.71 -0.33 -2.60
C ASN A 114 -23.12 0.05 -2.12
N GLY A 115 -23.23 0.92 -1.10
CA GLY A 115 -24.51 1.44 -0.62
C GLY A 115 -25.16 2.41 -1.62
N GLU A 116 -24.37 3.25 -2.30
CA GLU A 116 -24.87 4.15 -3.37
C GLU A 116 -25.48 3.36 -4.54
N HIS A 117 -24.97 2.15 -4.85
CA HIS A 117 -25.56 1.28 -5.88
C HIS A 117 -26.78 0.48 -5.40
N ALA A 118 -27.06 0.43 -4.09
CA ALA A 118 -28.26 -0.21 -3.56
C ALA A 118 -29.47 0.73 -3.56
N GLU A 119 -29.25 2.05 -3.39
CA GLU A 119 -30.31 3.06 -3.52
C GLU A 119 -30.71 3.32 -4.99
N GLU A 120 -29.78 3.21 -5.94
CA GLU A 120 -30.10 3.36 -7.38
C GLU A 120 -30.87 2.16 -7.97
N ALA A 121 -30.87 0.99 -7.29
CA ALA A 121 -31.50 -0.23 -7.79
C ALA A 121 -32.93 -0.47 -7.25
N ASP A 122 -33.41 0.40 -6.35
CA ASP A 122 -34.73 0.30 -5.69
C ASP A 122 -35.72 1.36 -6.21
N ASP A 123 -35.31 2.16 -7.22
CA ASP A 123 -36.07 3.26 -7.83
C ASP A 123 -36.59 2.91 -9.25
N ASP A 124 -36.45 1.64 -9.69
CA ASP A 124 -37.01 1.06 -10.93
C ASP A 124 -38.12 0.02 -10.61
#